data_AF-A0A8B6D6X2-F1
#
_entry.id   AF-A0A8B6D6X2-F1
#
_cell.length_a   1.000
_cell.length_b   1.000
_cell.length_c   1.000
_cell.angle_alpha   90.00
_cell.angle_beta   90.00
_cell.angle_gamma   90.00
#
_symmetry.space_group_name_H-M   'P 1'
#
loop_
_entity.id
_entity.type
_entity.pdbx_description
1 polymer ?
#
loop_
_entity_poly.entity_id
_entity_poly.type
_entity_poly.pdbx_seq_one_letter_code
_entity_poly.pdbx_strand_id
1 'polypeptide(L)'
;MDAFKCSDCHMTFGTVGLLQKHKRKFCVGGSLGDPDNLLLRKGLYSADTPRQRPLSPDDRDYPHYNPNQEAQLRQLAENHGRQMEYLQIKNRDLEKQREDIRRRLEQLGQRVPGKDNSADLLAELRAQEERNQKSLNDLRRQLFEMGQKRVNVIEVEKPMNYPQPIIQQTLPPPPPQEKERKSYIYPVYYGSSLVAEISAMRQAYLQNGGNERDVLDQLSQMQAEAQRIEDEMKNSNYDNRHREKKPDLSGKMNMIEMENDRLHKELMLLQEQNFLSQNKRKSDREDELERELQRLREEQLRKMLELQNEIALLKQRALWERRPEPLPAPPPQPRPYVDVEPMQPYDQYFRVRWF
;
A
#
# COMPACT_ATOMS: atom_id res chain seq x y z
N MET A 1 -30.14 1.95 -20.87
CA MET A 1 -29.12 1.94 -19.80
C MET A 1 -28.13 3.03 -20.13
N ASP A 2 -28.16 4.12 -19.39
CA ASP A 2 -27.34 5.29 -19.70
C ASP A 2 -25.90 5.03 -19.24
N ALA A 3 -24.97 4.96 -20.21
CA ALA A 3 -23.55 4.76 -19.96
C ALA A 3 -22.87 6.12 -19.81
N PHE A 4 -22.24 6.36 -18.66
CA PHE A 4 -21.57 7.62 -18.35
C PHE A 4 -20.12 7.57 -18.84
N LYS A 5 -19.71 8.53 -19.67
CA LYS A 5 -18.35 8.55 -20.26
C LYS A 5 -17.48 9.62 -19.61
N CYS A 6 -16.22 9.31 -19.35
CA CYS A 6 -15.23 10.31 -18.94
C CYS A 6 -14.73 11.07 -20.18
N SER A 7 -14.75 12.41 -20.13
CA SER A 7 -14.26 13.29 -21.19
C SER A 7 -12.76 13.19 -21.41
N ASP A 8 -12.01 12.84 -20.36
CA ASP A 8 -10.57 13.04 -20.31
C ASP A 8 -9.82 11.76 -20.74
N CYS A 9 -10.40 10.59 -20.48
CA CYS A 9 -9.81 9.28 -20.83
C CYS A 9 -10.75 8.38 -21.65
N HIS A 10 -11.92 8.89 -22.04
CA HIS A 10 -12.95 8.20 -22.83
C HIS A 10 -13.49 6.86 -22.28
N MET A 11 -13.21 6.51 -21.03
CA MET A 11 -13.75 5.31 -20.39
C MET A 11 -15.26 5.44 -20.07
N THR A 12 -16.00 4.34 -20.25
CA THR A 12 -17.45 4.24 -19.97
C THR A 12 -17.71 3.56 -18.64
N PHE A 13 -18.67 4.08 -17.87
CA PHE A 13 -19.05 3.59 -16.55
C PHE A 13 -20.57 3.37 -16.48
N GLY A 14 -20.97 2.28 -15.81
CA GLY A 14 -22.39 1.95 -15.61
C GLY A 14 -23.11 2.81 -14.57
N THR A 15 -22.37 3.59 -13.77
CA THR A 15 -22.94 4.50 -12.77
C THR A 15 -22.15 5.80 -12.65
N VAL A 16 -22.83 6.90 -12.30
CA VAL A 16 -22.21 8.21 -12.06
C VAL A 16 -21.18 8.14 -10.93
N GLY A 17 -21.43 7.33 -9.89
CA GLY A 17 -20.50 7.18 -8.77
C GLY A 17 -19.15 6.57 -9.17
N LEU A 18 -19.14 5.62 -10.11
CA LEU A 18 -17.91 5.06 -10.67
C LEU A 18 -17.14 6.09 -11.49
N LEU A 19 -17.84 6.86 -12.33
CA LEU A 19 -17.23 7.95 -13.10
C LEU A 19 -16.59 9.02 -12.18
N GLN A 20 -17.27 9.42 -11.10
CA GLN A 20 -16.73 10.39 -10.15
C GLN A 20 -15.51 9.86 -9.39
N LYS A 21 -15.54 8.60 -8.92
CA LYS A 21 -14.37 7.98 -8.28
C LYS A 21 -13.20 7.86 -9.25
N HIS A 22 -13.47 7.52 -10.50
CA HIS A 22 -12.47 7.49 -11.55
C HIS A 22 -11.85 8.88 -11.75
N LYS A 23 -12.65 9.94 -11.96
CA LYS A 23 -12.16 11.32 -12.11
C LYS A 23 -11.31 11.79 -10.93
N ARG A 24 -11.65 11.39 -9.69
CA ARG A 24 -10.93 11.82 -8.48
C ARG A 24 -9.65 11.04 -8.15
N LYS A 25 -9.50 9.80 -8.65
CA LYS A 25 -8.44 8.91 -8.16
C LYS A 25 -7.65 8.17 -9.24
N PHE A 26 -8.23 7.99 -10.42
CA PHE A 26 -7.72 7.03 -11.41
C PHE A 26 -7.77 7.56 -12.85
N CYS A 27 -8.16 8.82 -13.06
CA CYS A 27 -8.27 9.38 -14.39
C CYS A 27 -6.88 9.75 -14.92
N VAL A 28 -6.42 8.95 -15.87
CA VAL A 28 -5.10 9.09 -16.51
C VAL A 28 -5.05 10.31 -17.44
N GLY A 29 -6.19 10.78 -17.95
CA GLY A 29 -6.28 11.96 -18.82
C GLY A 29 -6.52 13.28 -18.09
N GLY A 30 -6.68 13.26 -16.76
CA GLY A 30 -6.83 14.48 -15.94
C GLY A 30 -5.53 14.88 -15.24
N SER A 31 -5.55 15.98 -14.46
CA SER A 31 -4.39 16.50 -13.71
C SER A 31 -3.74 15.53 -12.70
N LEU A 32 -4.37 14.38 -12.45
CA LEU A 32 -3.85 13.30 -11.61
C LEU A 32 -3.01 12.26 -12.37
N GLY A 33 -3.14 12.21 -13.71
CA GLY A 33 -2.35 11.35 -14.59
C GLY A 33 -1.14 12.04 -15.20
N ASP A 34 -0.95 13.32 -14.92
CA ASP A 34 0.20 14.09 -15.37
C ASP A 34 1.47 13.54 -14.69
N PRO A 35 2.43 12.96 -15.44
CA PRO A 35 3.59 12.27 -14.87
C PRO A 35 4.38 13.14 -13.88
N ASP A 36 4.37 14.46 -14.09
CA ASP A 36 5.04 15.43 -13.20
C ASP A 36 4.39 15.52 -11.81
N ASN A 37 3.05 15.46 -11.71
CA ASN A 37 2.35 15.52 -10.42
C ASN A 37 2.51 14.23 -9.61
N LEU A 38 2.69 13.08 -10.28
CA LEU A 38 2.99 11.81 -9.62
C LEU A 38 4.43 11.77 -9.08
N LEU A 39 5.36 12.46 -9.74
CA LEU A 39 6.75 12.60 -9.30
C LEU A 39 6.91 13.59 -8.14
N LEU A 40 6.19 14.71 -8.14
CA LEU A 40 6.17 15.66 -7.02
C LEU A 40 5.62 15.01 -5.74
N ARG A 41 4.56 14.20 -5.84
CA ARG A 41 3.97 13.52 -4.69
C ARG A 41 4.84 12.39 -4.12
N LYS A 42 5.78 11.85 -4.91
CA LYS A 42 6.75 10.83 -4.48
C LYS A 42 8.06 11.40 -3.95
N GLY A 43 8.26 12.72 -3.96
CA GLY A 43 9.47 13.35 -3.43
C GLY A 43 10.75 12.98 -4.18
N LEU A 44 10.65 12.58 -5.46
CA LEU A 44 11.79 12.08 -6.26
C LEU A 44 12.40 13.14 -7.18
N TYR A 45 11.98 14.40 -7.10
CA TYR A 45 12.62 15.53 -7.78
C TYR A 45 12.88 16.66 -6.79
N SER A 46 14.15 16.83 -6.40
CA SER A 46 14.67 18.15 -6.03
C SER A 46 14.83 18.93 -7.33
N ALA A 47 14.01 19.96 -7.53
CA ALA A 47 14.24 20.94 -8.58
C ALA A 47 15.45 21.80 -8.18
N ASP A 48 16.65 21.29 -8.45
CA ASP A 48 17.87 22.09 -8.47
C ASP A 48 17.79 23.07 -9.66
N THR A 49 17.38 24.29 -9.36
CA THR A 49 17.91 25.47 -10.04
C THR A 49 18.39 26.44 -8.96
N PRO A 50 19.69 26.82 -8.95
CA PRO A 50 20.20 27.78 -7.99
C PRO A 50 19.71 29.18 -8.40
N ARG A 51 18.55 29.60 -7.89
CA ARG A 51 18.21 31.02 -7.85
C ARG A 51 19.11 31.66 -6.79
N GLN A 52 20.17 32.31 -7.26
CA GLN A 52 20.97 33.23 -6.47
C GLN A 52 20.02 34.29 -5.87
N ARG A 53 19.86 34.24 -4.56
CA ARG A 53 19.25 35.31 -3.77
C ARG A 53 20.30 36.41 -3.64
N PRO A 54 20.00 37.69 -3.96
CA PRO A 54 20.89 38.78 -3.59
C PRO A 54 21.02 38.79 -2.07
N LEU A 55 22.24 38.58 -1.59
CA LEU A 55 22.60 38.72 -0.18
C LEU A 55 22.46 40.20 0.19
N SER A 56 21.53 40.51 1.10
CA SER A 56 21.51 41.80 1.80
C SER A 56 22.65 41.81 2.83
N PRO A 57 23.42 42.91 3.03
CA PRO A 57 24.66 42.88 3.81
C PRO A 57 24.51 42.93 5.34
N ASP A 58 23.29 43.03 5.88
CA ASP A 58 23.07 43.22 7.32
C ASP A 58 22.34 42.02 7.91
N ASP A 59 23.12 41.05 8.38
CA ASP A 59 22.82 40.20 9.53
C ASP A 59 24.10 39.42 9.89
N ARG A 60 24.96 40.05 10.70
CA ARG A 60 26.12 39.40 11.30
C ARG A 60 25.69 38.56 12.49
N ASP A 61 25.02 37.44 12.22
CA ASP A 61 24.96 36.32 13.16
C ASP A 61 25.91 35.24 12.63
N TYR A 62 27.16 35.27 13.11
CA TYR A 62 28.08 34.16 12.90
C TYR A 62 27.51 32.93 13.64
N PRO A 63 27.11 31.84 12.96
CA PRO A 63 26.74 30.61 13.64
C PRO A 63 27.95 30.16 14.45
N HIS A 64 27.76 30.02 15.76
CA HIS A 64 28.79 29.56 16.68
C HIS A 64 29.25 28.16 16.24
N TYR A 65 30.42 28.08 15.60
CA TYR A 65 30.99 26.84 15.11
C TYR A 65 31.25 25.91 16.31
N ASN A 66 30.43 24.86 16.42
CA ASN A 66 30.59 23.85 17.45
C ASN A 66 31.29 22.62 16.84
N PRO A 67 32.61 22.45 17.05
CA PRO A 67 33.38 21.38 16.42
C PRO A 67 32.89 19.96 16.79
N ASN A 68 32.15 19.83 17.90
CA ASN A 68 31.56 18.54 18.30
C ASN A 68 30.36 18.14 17.42
N GLN A 69 29.64 19.09 16.82
CA GLN A 69 28.53 18.78 15.90
C GLN A 69 29.06 18.27 14.56
N GLU A 70 30.22 18.76 14.10
CA GLU A 70 30.85 18.28 12.87
C GLU A 70 31.34 16.83 13.01
N ALA A 71 31.92 16.48 14.17
CA ALA A 71 32.30 15.10 14.46
C ALA A 71 31.09 14.14 14.47
N GLN A 72 29.95 14.57 15.04
CA GLN A 72 28.71 13.79 15.04
C GLN A 72 28.10 13.67 13.64
N LEU A 73 28.09 14.76 12.86
CA LEU A 73 27.61 14.76 11.48
C LEU A 73 28.47 13.86 10.59
N ARG A 74 29.79 13.87 10.80
CA ARG A 74 30.72 12.99 10.09
C ARG A 74 30.52 11.52 10.45
N GLN A 75 30.35 11.19 11.73
CA GLN A 75 30.03 9.82 12.15
C GLN A 75 28.67 9.35 11.62
N LEU A 76 27.67 10.24 11.60
CA LEU A 76 26.37 9.93 11.03
C LEU A 76 26.46 9.68 9.52
N ALA A 77 27.22 10.51 8.79
CA ALA A 77 27.48 10.33 7.37
C ALA A 77 28.25 9.04 7.07
N GLU A 78 29.24 8.69 7.88
CA GLU A 78 30.00 7.44 7.76
C GLU A 78 29.11 6.21 8.03
N ASN A 79 28.29 6.24 9.08
CA ASN A 79 27.33 5.17 9.38
C ASN A 79 26.25 5.05 8.29
N HIS A 80 25.74 6.16 7.81
CA HIS A 80 24.80 6.19 6.69
C HIS A 80 25.44 5.63 5.42
N GLY A 81 26.70 5.98 5.14
CA GLY A 81 27.47 5.42 4.03
C GLY A 81 27.59 3.90 4.10
N ARG A 82 27.96 3.36 5.27
CA ARG A 82 28.03 1.90 5.51
C ARG A 82 26.67 1.22 5.36
N GLN A 83 25.60 1.85 5.86
CA GLN A 83 24.25 1.31 5.73
C GLN A 83 23.79 1.30 4.26
N MET A 84 24.10 2.35 3.51
CA MET A 84 23.79 2.42 2.08
C MET A 84 24.57 1.38 1.28
N GLU A 85 25.85 1.17 1.59
CA GLU A 85 26.65 0.11 0.98
C GLU A 85 26.07 -1.28 1.27
N TYR A 86 25.69 -1.55 2.53
CA TYR A 86 25.02 -2.80 2.90
C TYR A 86 23.71 -3.00 2.14
N LEU A 87 22.87 -1.97 2.03
CA LEU A 87 21.62 -2.04 1.27
C LEU A 87 21.87 -2.25 -0.23
N GLN A 88 22.91 -1.64 -0.80
CA GLN A 88 23.31 -1.84 -2.19
C GLN A 88 23.76 -3.28 -2.44
N ILE A 89 24.62 -3.84 -1.57
CA ILE A 89 25.06 -5.23 -1.67
C ILE A 89 23.86 -6.17 -1.57
N LYS A 90 22.98 -5.95 -0.59
CA LYS A 90 21.78 -6.76 -0.40
C LYS A 90 20.82 -6.68 -1.59
N ASN A 91 20.61 -5.50 -2.17
CA ASN A 91 19.81 -5.35 -3.38
C ASN A 91 20.45 -6.09 -4.57
N ARG A 92 21.77 -6.02 -4.72
CA ARG A 92 22.48 -6.77 -5.77
C ARG A 92 22.32 -8.27 -5.60
N ASP A 93 22.35 -8.77 -4.37
CA ASP A 93 22.14 -10.20 -4.11
C ASP A 93 20.69 -10.61 -4.32
N LEU A 94 19.71 -9.77 -3.96
CA LEU A 94 18.30 -10.00 -4.29
C LEU A 94 18.06 -9.99 -5.81
N GLU A 95 18.74 -9.15 -6.57
CA GLU A 95 18.68 -9.16 -8.03
C GLU A 95 19.26 -10.43 -8.63
N LYS A 96 20.40 -10.92 -8.11
CA LYS A 96 20.94 -12.23 -8.49
C LYS A 96 19.95 -13.35 -8.17
N GLN A 97 19.37 -13.35 -6.97
CA GLN A 97 18.37 -14.35 -6.59
C GLN A 97 17.14 -14.29 -7.50
N ARG A 98 16.69 -13.09 -7.87
CA ARG A 98 15.58 -12.91 -8.82
C ARG A 98 15.91 -13.49 -10.18
N GLU A 99 17.13 -13.26 -10.67
CA GLU A 99 17.61 -13.78 -11.94
C GLU A 99 17.78 -15.32 -11.90
N ASP A 100 18.26 -15.87 -10.78
CA ASP A 100 18.37 -17.32 -10.59
C ASP A 100 16.98 -17.99 -10.55
N ILE A 101 16.01 -17.38 -9.86
CA ILE A 101 14.62 -17.85 -9.85
C ILE A 101 14.06 -17.78 -11.26
N ARG A 102 14.29 -16.67 -11.98
CA ARG A 102 13.85 -16.51 -13.37
C ARG A 102 14.44 -17.61 -14.26
N ARG A 103 15.75 -17.87 -14.18
CA ARG A 103 16.42 -18.94 -14.92
C ARG A 103 15.85 -20.32 -14.57
N ARG A 104 15.58 -20.59 -13.30
CA ARG A 104 14.95 -21.85 -12.88
C ARG A 104 13.52 -21.97 -13.43
N LEU A 105 12.76 -20.90 -13.43
CA LEU A 105 11.42 -20.86 -14.02
C LEU A 105 11.46 -21.02 -15.54
N GLU A 106 12.46 -20.45 -16.22
CA GLU A 106 12.68 -20.65 -17.66
C GLU A 106 13.09 -22.10 -17.97
N GLN A 107 13.94 -22.72 -17.14
CA GLN A 107 14.28 -24.14 -17.25
C GLN A 107 13.07 -25.05 -17.00
N LEU A 108 12.23 -24.71 -16.02
CA LEU A 108 10.97 -25.41 -15.76
C LEU A 108 9.91 -25.13 -16.83
N GLY A 109 9.95 -23.97 -17.48
CA GLY A 109 9.06 -23.60 -18.58
C GLY A 109 9.46 -24.21 -19.92
N GLN A 110 10.76 -24.44 -20.14
CA GLN A 110 11.27 -25.22 -21.28
C GLN A 110 11.03 -26.72 -21.11
N ARG A 111 10.97 -27.22 -19.88
CA ARG A 111 10.41 -28.54 -19.57
C ARG A 111 8.90 -28.48 -19.80
N VAL A 112 8.46 -28.69 -21.04
CA VAL A 112 7.05 -28.70 -21.42
C VAL A 112 6.26 -29.58 -20.44
N PRO A 113 5.26 -29.02 -19.72
CA PRO A 113 4.42 -29.82 -18.85
C PRO A 113 3.49 -30.64 -19.74
N GLY A 114 3.89 -31.88 -20.04
CA GLY A 114 2.98 -32.89 -20.56
C GLY A 114 3.43 -33.75 -21.74
N LYS A 115 4.62 -33.56 -22.32
CA LYS A 115 5.04 -34.39 -23.48
C LYS A 115 6.25 -35.29 -23.21
N ASP A 116 7.26 -34.81 -22.49
CA ASP A 116 8.49 -35.59 -22.29
C ASP A 116 8.41 -36.41 -21.00
N ASN A 117 8.01 -35.80 -19.88
CA ASN A 117 7.91 -36.50 -18.58
C ASN A 117 6.83 -37.59 -18.55
N SER A 118 5.73 -37.42 -19.29
CA SER A 118 4.63 -38.40 -19.33
C SER A 118 5.00 -39.61 -20.18
N ALA A 119 5.66 -39.38 -21.33
CA ALA A 119 6.14 -40.45 -22.20
C ALA A 119 7.24 -41.28 -21.53
N ASP A 120 8.21 -40.62 -20.88
CA ASP A 120 9.29 -41.28 -20.14
C ASP A 120 8.76 -42.06 -18.93
N LEU A 121 7.80 -41.49 -18.19
CA LEU A 121 7.15 -42.18 -17.07
C LEU A 121 6.34 -43.40 -17.54
N LEU A 122 5.64 -43.29 -18.68
CA LEU A 122 4.91 -44.42 -19.27
C LEU A 122 5.87 -45.51 -19.78
N ALA A 123 7.04 -45.14 -20.32
CA ALA A 123 8.06 -46.08 -20.73
C ALA A 123 8.69 -46.81 -19.53
N GLU A 124 9.02 -46.09 -18.46
CA GLU A 124 9.55 -46.68 -17.22
C GLU A 124 8.51 -47.57 -16.53
N LEU A 125 7.23 -47.17 -16.51
CA LEU A 125 6.14 -47.99 -15.99
C LEU A 125 5.99 -49.30 -16.77
N ARG A 126 6.04 -49.27 -18.11
CA ARG A 126 6.04 -50.50 -18.92
C ARG A 126 7.26 -51.38 -18.67
N ALA A 127 8.44 -50.78 -18.53
CA ALA A 127 9.65 -51.53 -18.18
C ALA A 127 9.55 -52.17 -16.80
N GLN A 128 8.92 -51.49 -15.84
CA GLN A 128 8.65 -52.03 -14.51
C GLN A 128 7.61 -53.14 -14.54
N GLU A 129 6.54 -53.00 -15.32
CA GLU A 129 5.55 -54.05 -15.55
C GLU A 129 6.19 -55.30 -16.18
N GLU A 130 7.07 -55.14 -17.17
CA GLU A 130 7.78 -56.26 -17.78
C GLU A 130 8.68 -56.99 -16.77
N ARG A 131 9.42 -56.24 -15.93
CA ARG A 131 10.26 -56.81 -14.85
C ARG A 131 9.42 -57.56 -13.82
N ASN A 132 8.27 -57.00 -13.44
CA ASN A 132 7.34 -57.66 -12.52
C ASN A 132 6.75 -58.92 -13.14
N GLN A 133 6.39 -58.88 -14.42
CA GLN A 133 5.82 -60.03 -15.11
C GLN A 133 6.84 -61.15 -15.30
N LYS A 134 8.10 -60.82 -15.58
CA LYS A 134 9.21 -61.79 -15.57
C LYS A 134 9.38 -62.42 -14.19
N SER A 135 9.43 -61.61 -13.13
CA SER A 135 9.53 -62.09 -11.75
C SER A 135 8.37 -63.03 -11.38
N LEU A 136 7.13 -62.67 -11.76
CA LEU A 136 5.95 -63.51 -11.54
C LEU A 136 6.02 -64.83 -12.33
N ASN A 137 6.50 -64.79 -13.58
CA ASN A 137 6.69 -66.00 -14.38
C ASN A 137 7.78 -66.90 -13.81
N ASP A 138 8.88 -66.33 -13.31
CA ASP A 138 9.94 -67.07 -12.63
C ASP A 138 9.43 -67.70 -11.33
N LEU A 139 8.68 -66.96 -10.51
CA LEU A 139 8.03 -67.50 -9.31
C LEU A 139 7.02 -68.61 -9.67
N ARG A 140 6.25 -68.42 -10.73
CA ARG A 140 5.32 -69.46 -11.23
C ARG A 140 6.08 -70.71 -11.68
N ARG A 141 7.23 -70.55 -12.33
CA ARG A 141 8.10 -71.67 -12.71
C ARG A 141 8.69 -72.36 -11.48
N GLN A 142 9.17 -71.59 -10.49
CA GLN A 142 9.67 -72.14 -9.22
C GLN A 142 8.58 -72.91 -8.46
N LEU A 143 7.35 -72.38 -8.41
CA LEU A 143 6.20 -73.08 -7.82
C LEU A 143 5.85 -74.35 -8.58
N PHE A 144 5.95 -74.34 -9.91
CA PHE A 144 5.72 -75.54 -10.73
C PHE A 144 6.82 -76.59 -10.52
N GLU A 145 8.09 -76.19 -10.47
CA GLU A 145 9.22 -77.07 -10.16
C GLU A 145 9.14 -77.62 -8.72
N MET A 146 8.74 -76.81 -7.74
CA MET A 146 8.48 -77.28 -6.37
C MET A 146 7.24 -78.19 -6.30
N GLY A 147 6.20 -77.89 -7.08
CA GLY A 147 5.00 -78.71 -7.20
C GLY A 147 5.32 -80.08 -7.79
N GLN A 148 6.14 -80.14 -8.85
CA GLN A 148 6.64 -81.40 -9.41
C GLN A 148 7.54 -82.16 -8.43
N LYS A 149 8.40 -81.47 -7.68
CA LYS A 149 9.19 -82.08 -6.60
C LYS A 149 8.31 -82.63 -5.45
N ARG A 150 7.11 -82.06 -5.23
CA ARG A 150 6.11 -82.58 -4.28
C ARG A 150 5.25 -83.72 -4.83
N VAL A 151 5.19 -83.90 -6.16
CA VAL A 151 4.40 -84.96 -6.83
C VAL A 151 5.21 -86.25 -7.06
N ASN A 152 6.53 -86.25 -6.84
CA ASN A 152 7.35 -87.47 -6.89
C ASN A 152 7.45 -88.23 -5.55
N VAL A 153 6.67 -87.86 -4.55
CA VAL A 153 6.55 -88.59 -3.28
C VAL A 153 5.07 -88.78 -3.02
N ILE A 154 4.65 -90.03 -2.80
CA ILE A 154 3.27 -90.54 -2.67
C ILE A 154 2.72 -91.08 -4.00
N GLU A 155 3.31 -92.19 -4.47
CA GLU A 155 2.50 -93.31 -4.97
C GLU A 155 1.92 -94.03 -3.75
N VAL A 156 0.62 -93.86 -3.48
CA VAL A 156 -0.21 -94.88 -2.80
C VAL A 156 -1.65 -94.77 -3.31
N GLU A 157 -2.00 -95.71 -4.19
CA GLU A 157 -3.24 -96.50 -4.27
C GLU A 157 -4.60 -95.88 -3.79
N LYS A 158 -5.43 -95.48 -4.77
CA LYS A 158 -6.84 -95.91 -5.10
C LYS A 158 -7.89 -96.25 -3.99
N PRO A 159 -9.21 -96.23 -4.30
CA PRO A 159 -10.17 -95.11 -4.12
C PRO A 159 -11.41 -95.48 -3.25
N MET A 160 -12.24 -94.51 -2.87
CA MET A 160 -13.69 -94.62 -2.52
C MET A 160 -14.14 -93.26 -1.93
N ASN A 161 -15.36 -92.74 -2.05
CA ASN A 161 -16.59 -93.00 -2.78
C ASN A 161 -17.49 -91.82 -2.36
N TYR A 162 -17.97 -90.99 -3.30
CA TYR A 162 -18.89 -89.89 -2.99
C TYR A 162 -20.32 -90.34 -3.27
N PRO A 163 -21.26 -90.16 -2.32
CA PRO A 163 -22.67 -90.02 -2.66
C PRO A 163 -23.06 -88.54 -2.68
N GLN A 164 -23.57 -88.09 -3.82
CA GLN A 164 -24.31 -86.84 -4.00
C GLN A 164 -25.70 -86.91 -3.34
N PRO A 165 -26.36 -85.77 -3.03
CA PRO A 165 -27.53 -85.71 -2.18
C PRO A 165 -28.83 -86.03 -2.93
N ILE A 166 -29.75 -86.72 -2.25
CA ILE A 166 -31.12 -86.97 -2.70
C ILE A 166 -32.03 -85.94 -2.03
N ILE A 167 -32.86 -85.27 -2.83
CA ILE A 167 -33.94 -84.40 -2.38
C ILE A 167 -35.21 -85.25 -2.22
N GLN A 168 -35.82 -85.32 -1.03
CA GLN A 168 -37.27 -85.12 -0.83
C GLN A 168 -37.73 -85.14 0.65
N GLN A 169 -38.78 -84.34 0.86
CA GLN A 169 -39.54 -83.99 2.08
C GLN A 169 -40.01 -85.21 2.90
N THR A 170 -40.16 -85.14 4.23
CA THR A 170 -41.35 -84.58 4.92
C THR A 170 -41.25 -84.72 6.47
N LEU A 171 -41.94 -83.81 7.19
CA LEU A 171 -42.42 -83.87 8.61
C LEU A 171 -41.45 -83.46 9.76
N PRO A 172 -41.97 -82.99 10.92
CA PRO A 172 -42.45 -81.65 11.27
C PRO A 172 -41.49 -80.90 12.24
N PRO A 173 -41.71 -79.61 12.57
CA PRO A 173 -40.73 -78.78 13.27
C PRO A 173 -40.63 -79.10 14.78
N PRO A 174 -39.41 -79.21 15.36
CA PRO A 174 -39.22 -78.99 16.79
C PRO A 174 -39.36 -77.48 17.10
N PRO A 175 -39.80 -77.10 18.31
CA PRO A 175 -40.20 -75.74 18.66
C PRO A 175 -39.08 -74.71 18.43
N PRO A 176 -39.43 -73.44 18.15
CA PRO A 176 -38.44 -72.40 17.94
C PRO A 176 -37.58 -72.27 19.20
N GLN A 177 -36.31 -72.64 19.09
CA GLN A 177 -35.31 -72.23 20.07
C GLN A 177 -35.26 -70.71 20.02
N GLU A 178 -35.77 -70.07 21.07
CA GLU A 178 -35.54 -68.67 21.35
C GLU A 178 -34.03 -68.45 21.30
N LYS A 179 -33.56 -67.79 20.23
CA LYS A 179 -32.26 -67.17 20.24
C LYS A 179 -32.34 -66.08 21.30
N GLU A 180 -31.92 -66.41 22.52
CA GLU A 180 -31.71 -65.44 23.59
C GLU A 180 -30.93 -64.26 23.00
N ARG A 181 -31.63 -63.15 22.78
CA ARG A 181 -30.99 -61.91 22.41
C ARG A 181 -30.24 -61.45 23.65
N LYS A 182 -28.96 -61.79 23.72
CA LYS A 182 -28.04 -61.28 24.74
C LYS A 182 -28.12 -59.76 24.67
N SER A 183 -28.77 -59.16 25.66
CA SER A 183 -28.89 -57.72 25.80
C SER A 183 -27.52 -57.19 26.23
N TYR A 184 -26.78 -56.61 25.29
CA TYR A 184 -25.49 -56.00 25.56
C TYR A 184 -25.71 -54.67 26.29
N ILE A 185 -25.46 -54.65 27.60
CA ILE A 185 -25.41 -53.41 28.37
C ILE A 185 -23.99 -52.85 28.19
N TYR A 186 -23.86 -51.81 27.36
CA TYR A 186 -22.64 -51.03 27.27
C TYR A 186 -22.69 -49.93 28.34
N PRO A 187 -21.74 -49.88 29.29
CA PRO A 187 -21.64 -48.76 30.21
C PRO A 187 -21.31 -47.49 29.41
N VAL A 188 -22.13 -46.44 29.60
CA VAL A 188 -21.91 -45.13 28.96
C VAL A 188 -20.64 -44.53 29.53
N TYR A 189 -19.57 -44.53 28.74
CA TYR A 189 -18.28 -43.98 29.14
C TYR A 189 -18.15 -42.53 28.65
N TYR A 190 -17.90 -41.60 29.58
CA TYR A 190 -17.76 -40.15 29.35
C TYR A 190 -16.30 -39.67 29.41
N GLY A 191 -15.31 -40.54 29.18
CA GLY A 191 -13.91 -40.13 29.19
C GLY A 191 -13.43 -39.74 27.79
N SER A 192 -12.72 -38.62 27.69
CA SER A 192 -12.14 -38.09 26.45
C SER A 192 -10.81 -38.77 26.06
N SER A 193 -10.58 -40.00 26.50
CA SER A 193 -9.32 -40.72 26.32
C SER A 193 -9.61 -42.07 25.67
N LEU A 194 -8.91 -42.33 24.58
CA LEU A 194 -9.06 -43.53 23.76
C LEU A 194 -8.69 -44.78 24.56
N VAL A 195 -7.66 -44.69 25.39
CA VAL A 195 -7.25 -45.77 26.32
C VAL A 195 -8.40 -46.14 27.25
N ALA A 196 -9.12 -45.13 27.72
CA ALA A 196 -10.17 -45.30 28.70
C ALA A 196 -11.45 -45.88 28.08
N GLU A 197 -11.78 -45.50 26.84
CA GLU A 197 -12.84 -46.15 26.05
C GLU A 197 -12.56 -47.64 25.80
N ILE A 198 -11.34 -47.99 25.38
CA ILE A 198 -10.96 -49.39 25.12
C ILE A 198 -10.96 -50.20 26.43
N SER A 199 -10.58 -49.58 27.55
CA SER A 199 -10.65 -50.21 28.87
C SER A 199 -12.09 -50.49 29.31
N ALA A 200 -13.01 -49.58 29.02
CA ALA A 200 -14.43 -49.76 29.31
C ALA A 200 -15.03 -50.88 28.45
N MET A 201 -14.63 -50.96 27.17
CA MET A 201 -15.02 -52.05 26.27
C MET A 201 -14.52 -53.41 26.78
N ARG A 202 -13.27 -53.50 27.26
CA ARG A 202 -12.75 -54.73 27.87
C ARG A 202 -13.51 -55.13 29.14
N GLN A 203 -13.85 -54.17 29.99
CA GLN A 203 -14.64 -54.42 31.20
C GLN A 203 -16.06 -54.88 30.86
N ALA A 204 -16.71 -54.27 29.88
CA ALA A 204 -18.03 -54.67 29.41
C ALA A 204 -18.00 -56.09 28.80
N TYR A 205 -16.97 -56.42 28.03
CA TYR A 205 -16.79 -57.77 27.48
C TYR A 205 -16.68 -58.83 28.57
N LEU A 206 -15.89 -58.57 29.61
CA LEU A 206 -15.76 -59.46 30.77
C LEU A 206 -17.07 -59.56 31.58
N GLN A 207 -17.77 -58.44 31.79
CA GLN A 207 -19.05 -58.40 32.52
C GLN A 207 -20.16 -59.16 31.80
N ASN A 208 -20.13 -59.19 30.46
CA ASN A 208 -21.06 -59.94 29.63
C ASN A 208 -20.68 -61.43 29.48
N GLY A 209 -19.70 -61.92 30.24
CA GLY A 209 -19.26 -63.32 30.23
C GLY A 209 -18.32 -63.70 29.09
N GLY A 210 -17.73 -62.71 28.41
CA GLY A 210 -16.71 -62.92 27.39
C GLY A 210 -15.39 -63.36 28.00
N ASN A 211 -14.83 -64.48 27.51
CA ASN A 211 -13.56 -65.04 27.99
C ASN A 211 -12.69 -65.57 26.83
N GLU A 212 -12.95 -65.10 25.60
CA GLU A 212 -12.12 -65.48 24.45
C GLU A 212 -10.76 -64.79 24.56
N ARG A 213 -9.70 -65.60 24.52
CA ARG A 213 -8.33 -65.13 24.73
C ARG A 213 -7.88 -64.19 23.61
N ASP A 214 -8.23 -64.51 22.37
CA ASP A 214 -7.89 -63.70 21.19
C ASP A 214 -8.49 -62.29 21.27
N VAL A 215 -9.73 -62.17 21.77
CA VAL A 215 -10.42 -60.87 21.94
C VAL A 215 -9.78 -60.06 23.07
N LEU A 216 -9.42 -60.71 24.18
CA LEU A 216 -8.75 -60.04 25.30
C LEU A 216 -7.33 -59.58 24.92
N ASP A 217 -6.61 -60.37 24.14
CA ASP A 217 -5.27 -60.03 23.63
C ASP A 217 -5.37 -58.87 22.64
N GLN A 218 -6.35 -58.88 21.73
CA GLN A 218 -6.61 -57.77 20.81
C GLN A 218 -6.95 -56.48 21.55
N LEU A 219 -7.82 -56.55 22.57
CA LEU A 219 -8.16 -55.39 23.40
C LEU A 219 -6.93 -54.87 24.16
N SER A 220 -6.09 -55.77 24.67
CA SER A 220 -4.83 -55.38 25.33
C SER A 220 -3.86 -54.70 24.37
N GLN A 221 -3.75 -55.19 23.13
CA GLN A 221 -2.93 -54.58 22.09
C GLN A 221 -3.45 -53.19 21.73
N MET A 222 -4.77 -53.05 21.53
CA MET A 222 -5.41 -51.77 21.23
C MET A 222 -5.22 -50.75 22.36
N GLN A 223 -5.28 -51.18 23.63
CA GLN A 223 -4.99 -50.30 24.77
C GLN A 223 -3.55 -49.78 24.73
N ALA A 224 -2.57 -50.65 24.44
CA ALA A 224 -1.17 -50.26 24.36
C ALA A 224 -0.89 -49.30 23.20
N GLU A 225 -1.53 -49.52 22.04
CA GLU A 225 -1.42 -48.63 20.87
C GLU A 225 -2.06 -47.26 21.14
N ALA A 226 -3.27 -47.24 21.70
CA ALA A 226 -3.94 -46.00 22.09
C ALA A 226 -3.12 -45.17 23.08
N GLN A 227 -2.48 -45.84 24.05
CA GLN A 227 -1.62 -45.17 25.02
C GLN A 227 -0.40 -44.53 24.35
N ARG A 228 0.24 -45.24 23.42
CA ARG A 228 1.34 -44.69 22.63
C ARG A 228 0.92 -43.45 21.83
N ILE A 229 -0.25 -43.49 21.19
CA ILE A 229 -0.77 -42.35 20.42
C ILE A 229 -1.02 -41.15 21.35
N GLU A 230 -1.63 -41.35 22.50
CA GLU A 230 -1.86 -40.26 23.46
C GLU A 230 -0.55 -39.66 24.00
N ASP A 231 0.46 -40.48 24.26
CA ASP A 231 1.78 -40.03 24.72
C ASP A 231 2.54 -39.29 23.61
N GLU A 232 2.47 -39.76 22.37
CA GLU A 232 3.00 -39.05 21.19
C GLU A 232 2.30 -37.68 20.99
N MET A 233 0.98 -37.62 21.19
CA MET A 233 0.22 -36.36 21.14
C MET A 233 0.59 -35.40 22.28
N LYS A 234 0.82 -35.90 23.51
CA LYS A 234 1.26 -35.07 24.64
C LYS A 234 2.66 -34.50 24.40
N ASN A 235 3.58 -35.33 23.90
CA ASN A 235 4.94 -34.92 23.60
C ASN A 235 5.01 -33.90 22.45
N SER A 236 4.24 -34.13 21.37
CA SER A 236 4.10 -33.17 20.25
C SER A 236 3.53 -31.81 20.71
N ASN A 237 2.55 -31.82 21.63
CA ASN A 237 2.02 -30.59 22.19
C ASN A 237 3.02 -29.86 23.12
N TYR A 238 3.91 -30.59 23.79
CA TYR A 238 4.98 -30.02 24.62
C TYR A 238 6.06 -29.34 23.76
N ASP A 239 6.49 -30.00 22.68
CA ASP A 239 7.46 -29.45 21.73
C ASP A 239 6.92 -28.21 20.99
N ASN A 240 5.64 -28.20 20.62
CA ASN A 240 5.02 -27.03 19.98
C ASN A 240 4.92 -25.83 20.96
N ARG A 241 4.61 -26.05 22.24
CA ARG A 241 4.59 -24.96 23.24
C ARG A 241 5.96 -24.36 23.53
N HIS A 242 7.02 -25.17 23.50
CA HIS A 242 8.37 -24.66 23.71
C HIS A 242 8.95 -23.92 22.50
N ARG A 243 8.46 -24.22 21.28
CA ARG A 243 8.86 -23.54 20.04
C ARG A 243 8.15 -22.19 19.80
N GLU A 244 7.08 -21.90 20.53
CA GLU A 244 6.27 -20.67 20.41
C GLU A 244 6.65 -19.51 21.35
N LYS A 245 7.86 -19.49 21.93
CA LYS A 245 8.42 -18.22 22.42
C LYS A 245 8.89 -17.38 21.22
N LYS A 246 7.95 -16.83 20.46
CA LYS A 246 8.23 -15.75 19.50
C LYS A 246 8.93 -14.61 20.27
N PRO A 247 9.97 -13.96 19.70
CA PRO A 247 10.48 -12.73 20.29
C PRO A 247 9.33 -11.75 20.43
N ASP A 248 9.34 -10.89 21.45
CA ASP A 248 8.29 -9.93 21.81
C ASP A 248 7.95 -8.94 20.67
N LEU A 249 7.29 -9.46 19.63
CA LEU A 249 6.81 -8.76 18.46
C LEU A 249 5.59 -7.94 18.83
N SER A 250 4.85 -8.35 19.87
CA SER A 250 3.71 -7.63 20.41
C SER A 250 4.15 -6.30 21.05
N GLY A 251 5.15 -6.32 21.92
CA GLY A 251 5.72 -5.10 22.51
C GLY A 251 6.36 -4.18 21.46
N LYS A 252 7.07 -4.75 20.48
CA LYS A 252 7.62 -3.98 19.34
C LYS A 252 6.52 -3.39 18.47
N MET A 253 5.43 -4.10 18.23
CA MET A 253 4.28 -3.61 17.48
C MET A 253 3.63 -2.42 18.20
N ASN A 254 3.35 -2.54 19.50
CA ASN A 254 2.77 -1.47 20.30
C ASN A 254 3.68 -0.22 20.34
N MET A 255 4.99 -0.42 20.39
CA MET A 255 5.96 0.68 20.35
C MET A 255 5.93 1.41 19.01
N ILE A 256 5.86 0.67 17.90
CA ILE A 256 5.75 1.26 16.56
C ILE A 256 4.41 1.97 16.39
N GLU A 257 3.31 1.42 16.92
CA GLU A 257 1.99 2.06 16.88
C GLU A 257 1.98 3.39 17.63
N MET A 258 2.54 3.46 18.84
CA MET A 258 2.65 4.72 19.58
C MET A 258 3.50 5.76 18.85
N GLU A 259 4.61 5.35 18.22
CA GLU A 259 5.43 6.26 17.43
C GLU A 259 4.70 6.70 16.16
N ASN A 260 3.92 5.82 15.54
CA ASN A 260 3.12 6.15 14.37
C ASN A 260 2.02 7.17 14.72
N ASP A 261 1.37 7.03 15.87
CA ASP A 261 0.40 7.99 16.39
C ASP A 261 1.05 9.36 16.69
N ARG A 262 2.27 9.35 17.24
CA ARG A 262 3.04 10.57 17.48
C ARG A 262 3.37 11.28 16.16
N LEU A 263 3.91 10.54 15.19
CA LEU A 263 4.27 11.08 13.87
C LEU A 263 3.03 11.58 13.11
N HIS A 264 1.88 10.92 13.24
CA HIS A 264 0.63 11.40 12.66
C HIS A 264 0.20 12.75 13.24
N LYS A 265 0.35 12.96 14.55
CA LYS A 265 0.06 14.25 15.20
C LYS A 265 1.02 15.34 14.74
N GLU A 266 2.31 15.02 14.64
CA GLU A 266 3.32 15.96 14.16
C GLU A 266 3.09 16.36 12.69
N LEU A 267 2.77 15.38 11.83
CA LEU A 267 2.37 15.64 10.44
C LEU A 267 1.14 16.54 10.36
N MET A 268 0.15 16.35 11.22
CA MET A 268 -1.04 17.19 11.27
C MET A 268 -0.70 18.63 11.63
N LEU A 269 0.13 18.83 12.65
CA LEU A 269 0.60 20.16 13.06
C LEU A 269 1.43 20.83 11.96
N LEU A 270 2.30 20.09 11.28
CA LEU A 270 3.08 20.60 10.16
C LEU A 270 2.19 20.95 8.97
N GLN A 271 1.15 20.17 8.68
CA GLN A 271 0.18 20.50 7.64
C GLN A 271 -0.59 21.79 7.96
N GLU A 272 -1.03 21.95 9.21
CA GLU A 272 -1.70 23.16 9.67
C GLU A 272 -0.76 24.37 9.59
N GLN A 273 0.48 24.24 10.08
CA GLN A 273 1.47 25.32 10.02
C GLN A 273 1.78 25.71 8.57
N ASN A 274 1.92 24.74 7.66
CA ASN A 274 2.13 25.01 6.24
C ASN A 274 0.92 25.69 5.61
N PHE A 275 -0.31 25.28 5.96
CA PHE A 275 -1.54 25.91 5.49
C PHE A 275 -1.64 27.36 5.96
N LEU A 276 -1.38 27.63 7.24
CA LEU A 276 -1.35 28.98 7.80
C LEU A 276 -0.26 29.83 7.16
N SER A 277 0.94 29.27 6.95
CA SER A 277 2.06 29.96 6.30
C SER A 277 1.75 30.30 4.83
N GLN A 278 1.07 29.41 4.11
CA GLN A 278 0.61 29.69 2.75
C GLN A 278 -0.47 30.76 2.72
N ASN A 279 -1.45 30.71 3.62
CA ASN A 279 -2.51 31.71 3.68
C ASN A 279 -1.98 33.08 4.07
N LYS A 280 -1.01 33.15 5.00
CA LYS A 280 -0.33 34.40 5.34
C LYS A 280 0.36 35.01 4.13
N ARG A 281 1.14 34.23 3.38
CA ARG A 281 1.79 34.69 2.14
C ARG A 281 0.79 35.15 1.07
N LYS A 282 -0.40 34.54 1.00
CA LYS A 282 -1.47 34.97 0.09
C LYS A 282 -2.07 36.30 0.55
N SER A 283 -2.40 36.42 1.84
CA SER A 283 -2.91 37.66 2.44
C SER A 283 -1.92 38.82 2.22
N ASP A 284 -0.64 38.61 2.52
CA ASP A 284 0.40 39.64 2.36
C ASP A 284 0.49 40.13 0.90
N ARG A 285 0.34 39.20 -0.05
CA ARG A 285 0.32 39.51 -1.49
C ARG A 285 -0.95 40.25 -1.92
N GLU A 286 -2.10 39.87 -1.38
CA GLU A 286 -3.37 40.55 -1.63
C GLU A 286 -3.32 41.99 -1.09
N ASP A 287 -2.79 42.20 0.12
CA ASP A 287 -2.63 43.52 0.73
C ASP A 287 -1.64 44.41 -0.06
N GLU A 288 -0.61 43.82 -0.67
CA GLU A 288 0.33 44.55 -1.54
C GLU A 288 -0.35 44.99 -2.84
N LEU A 289 -1.12 44.09 -3.47
CA LEU A 289 -1.89 44.41 -4.67
C LEU A 289 -2.96 45.48 -4.39
N GLU A 290 -3.62 45.44 -3.24
CA GLU A 290 -4.59 46.45 -2.84
C GLU A 290 -3.94 47.83 -2.70
N ARG A 291 -2.75 47.89 -2.08
CA ARG A 291 -1.95 49.12 -1.99
C ARG A 291 -1.51 49.65 -3.36
N GLU A 292 -1.14 48.79 -4.30
CA GLU A 292 -0.84 49.20 -5.68
C GLU A 292 -2.06 49.73 -6.42
N LEU A 293 -3.20 49.04 -6.31
CA LEU A 293 -4.46 49.48 -6.91
C LEU A 293 -4.89 50.85 -6.37
N GLN A 294 -4.71 51.09 -5.07
CA GLN A 294 -5.02 52.37 -4.45
C GLN A 294 -4.10 53.48 -4.98
N ARG A 295 -2.78 53.22 -5.09
CA ARG A 295 -1.84 54.16 -5.72
C ARG A 295 -2.22 54.49 -7.15
N LEU A 296 -2.57 53.48 -7.95
CA LEU A 296 -2.99 53.69 -9.34
C LEU A 296 -4.26 54.55 -9.43
N ARG A 297 -5.25 54.32 -8.54
CA ARG A 297 -6.46 55.15 -8.46
C ARG A 297 -6.15 56.60 -8.10
N GLU A 298 -5.27 56.82 -7.15
CA GLU A 298 -4.83 58.16 -6.76
C GLU A 298 -4.12 58.88 -7.90
N GLU A 299 -3.22 58.19 -8.62
CA GLU A 299 -2.55 58.72 -9.81
C GLU A 299 -3.54 59.06 -10.93
N GLN A 300 -4.53 58.19 -11.18
CA GLN A 300 -5.59 58.46 -12.15
C GLN A 300 -6.40 59.70 -11.76
N LEU A 301 -6.74 59.84 -10.48
CA LEU A 301 -7.46 61.02 -9.98
C LEU A 301 -6.63 62.30 -10.15
N ARG A 302 -5.32 62.24 -9.85
CA ARG A 302 -4.40 63.37 -10.08
C ARG A 302 -4.34 63.77 -11.54
N LYS A 303 -4.13 62.81 -12.45
CA LYS A 303 -4.14 63.06 -13.90
C LYS A 303 -5.46 63.64 -14.38
N MET A 304 -6.58 63.15 -13.86
CA MET A 304 -7.91 63.70 -14.18
C MET A 304 -8.01 65.18 -13.76
N LEU A 305 -7.51 65.52 -12.58
CA LEU A 305 -7.50 66.90 -12.08
C LEU A 305 -6.59 67.81 -12.93
N GLU A 306 -5.40 67.32 -13.29
CA GLU A 306 -4.47 68.02 -14.20
C GLU A 306 -5.12 68.31 -15.55
N LEU A 307 -5.73 67.30 -16.17
CA LEU A 307 -6.45 67.47 -17.43
C LEU A 307 -7.63 68.44 -17.31
N GLN A 308 -8.39 68.40 -16.20
CA GLN A 308 -9.46 69.36 -15.96
C GLN A 308 -8.93 70.81 -15.90
N ASN A 309 -7.81 71.02 -15.21
CA ASN A 309 -7.16 72.32 -15.14
C ASN A 309 -6.66 72.79 -16.52
N GLU A 310 -6.05 71.89 -17.29
CA GLU A 310 -5.59 72.19 -18.65
C GLU A 310 -6.78 72.56 -19.56
N ILE A 311 -7.88 71.81 -19.52
CA ILE A 311 -9.11 72.12 -20.25
C ILE A 311 -9.64 73.51 -19.85
N ALA A 312 -9.61 73.86 -18.57
CA ALA A 312 -10.06 75.17 -18.09
C ALA A 312 -9.18 76.31 -18.65
N LEU A 313 -7.85 76.15 -18.63
CA LEU A 313 -6.90 77.11 -19.20
C LEU A 313 -7.08 77.26 -20.71
N LEU A 314 -7.23 76.14 -21.44
CA LEU A 314 -7.45 76.15 -22.89
C LEU A 314 -8.78 76.83 -23.24
N LYS A 315 -9.85 76.60 -22.48
CA LYS A 315 -11.12 77.32 -22.65
C LYS A 315 -10.96 78.82 -22.47
N GLN A 316 -10.21 79.25 -21.44
CA GLN A 316 -9.96 80.68 -21.21
C GLN A 316 -9.17 81.29 -22.36
N ARG A 317 -8.10 80.63 -22.82
CA ARG A 317 -7.32 81.06 -23.98
C ARG A 317 -8.18 81.19 -25.24
N ALA A 318 -9.04 80.20 -25.51
CA ALA A 318 -9.96 80.24 -26.64
C ALA A 318 -10.96 81.42 -26.55
N LEU A 319 -11.39 81.81 -25.34
CA LEU A 319 -12.21 83.00 -25.13
C LEU A 319 -11.44 84.30 -25.41
N TRP A 320 -10.16 84.37 -25.04
CA TRP A 320 -9.29 85.51 -25.35
C TRP A 320 -9.03 85.64 -26.85
N GLU A 321 -8.75 84.54 -27.54
CA GLU A 321 -8.52 84.52 -28.99
C GLU A 321 -9.80 84.83 -29.79
N ARG A 322 -10.99 84.62 -29.21
CA ARG A 322 -12.29 84.99 -29.82
C ARG A 322 -12.72 86.45 -29.56
N ARG A 323 -11.93 87.27 -28.85
CA ARG A 323 -12.26 88.70 -28.72
C ARG A 323 -12.14 89.39 -30.08
N PRO A 324 -13.16 90.15 -30.52
CA PRO A 324 -13.06 90.93 -31.75
C PRO A 324 -11.98 92.02 -31.60
N GLU A 325 -11.19 92.19 -32.66
CA GLU A 325 -10.10 93.15 -32.78
C GLU A 325 -10.59 94.58 -32.48
N PRO A 326 -9.88 95.37 -31.65
CA PRO A 326 -10.30 96.74 -31.34
C PRO A 326 -10.24 97.59 -32.62
N LEU A 327 -11.36 98.24 -32.95
CA LEU A 327 -11.44 99.19 -34.07
C LEU A 327 -10.33 100.27 -33.93
N PRO A 328 -9.68 100.67 -35.03
CA PRO A 328 -8.60 101.66 -34.99
C PRO A 328 -9.09 103.00 -34.43
N ALA A 329 -8.30 103.60 -33.54
CA ALA A 329 -8.61 104.87 -32.90
C ALA A 329 -8.75 106.02 -33.92
N PRO A 330 -9.71 106.94 -33.76
CA PRO A 330 -9.82 108.11 -34.62
C PRO A 330 -8.61 109.05 -34.44
N PRO A 331 -8.18 109.75 -35.50
CA PRO A 331 -6.99 110.60 -35.49
C PRO A 331 -7.11 111.79 -34.51
N PRO A 332 -5.98 112.24 -33.92
CA PRO A 332 -5.97 113.31 -32.92
C PRO A 332 -6.37 114.66 -33.54
N GLN A 333 -7.34 115.34 -32.91
CA GLN A 333 -7.68 116.73 -33.23
C GLN A 333 -6.66 117.69 -32.58
N PRO A 334 -6.31 118.82 -33.24
CA PRO A 334 -5.37 119.80 -32.70
C PRO A 334 -5.96 120.52 -31.47
N ARG A 335 -5.15 120.65 -30.42
CA ARG A 335 -5.50 121.38 -29.17
C ARG A 335 -5.45 122.90 -29.42
N PRO A 336 -6.42 123.69 -28.92
CA PRO A 336 -6.34 125.15 -28.96
C PRO A 336 -5.22 125.68 -28.06
N TYR A 337 -4.52 126.69 -28.55
CA TYR A 337 -3.49 127.45 -27.86
C TYR A 337 -4.11 128.18 -26.65
N VAL A 338 -3.56 127.99 -25.45
CA VAL A 338 -3.92 128.74 -24.24
C VAL A 338 -2.70 129.55 -23.84
N ASP A 339 -2.88 130.87 -23.71
CA ASP A 339 -1.85 131.82 -23.29
C ASP A 339 -1.31 131.49 -21.89
N VAL A 340 0.01 131.57 -21.76
CA VAL A 340 0.77 131.26 -20.55
C VAL A 340 0.80 132.51 -19.65
N GLU A 341 0.21 132.44 -18.46
CA GLU A 341 0.46 133.42 -17.40
C GLU A 341 1.83 133.20 -16.75
N PRO A 342 2.61 134.27 -16.46
CA PRO A 342 3.98 134.15 -15.98
C PRO A 342 4.07 133.69 -14.51
N MET A 343 5.04 132.79 -14.33
CA MET A 343 5.44 132.09 -13.12
C MET A 343 5.88 133.04 -11.98
N GLN A 344 5.34 132.84 -10.77
CA GLN A 344 5.81 133.53 -9.56
C GLN A 344 7.04 132.82 -8.96
N PRO A 345 8.09 133.54 -8.52
CA PRO A 345 9.35 132.93 -8.07
C PRO A 345 9.26 132.24 -6.70
N TYR A 346 9.89 131.07 -6.64
CA TYR A 346 10.20 130.32 -5.43
C TYR A 346 11.30 131.03 -4.63
N ASP A 347 10.92 131.69 -3.55
CA ASP A 347 11.80 131.95 -2.41
C ASP A 347 10.92 132.24 -1.21
N GLN A 348 10.68 131.24 -0.35
CA GLN A 348 10.64 131.48 1.09
C GLN A 348 10.55 130.21 1.95
N TYR A 349 11.61 130.05 2.74
CA TYR A 349 11.71 129.36 4.03
C TYR A 349 11.97 127.85 4.04
N PHE A 350 13.24 127.53 3.82
CA PHE A 350 13.96 126.74 4.82
C PHE A 350 13.99 127.50 6.16
N ARG A 351 13.44 126.90 7.22
CA ARG A 351 13.92 127.15 8.58
C ARG A 351 13.98 125.85 9.36
N VAL A 352 15.21 125.39 9.53
CA VAL A 352 15.64 124.38 10.49
C VAL A 352 15.41 124.93 11.90
N ARG A 353 14.84 124.13 12.81
CA ARG A 353 15.22 124.19 14.22
C ARG A 353 14.97 122.87 14.94
N TRP A 354 16.09 122.32 15.40
CA TRP A 354 16.31 121.34 16.46
C TRP A 354 15.35 121.45 17.65
N PHE A 355 14.77 120.33 18.10
CA PHE A 355 15.20 119.52 19.25
C PHE A 355 14.44 118.19 19.29
#